data_AF-A0A7C4NRP6-F1
#
_entry.id   AF-A0A7C4NRP6-F1
#
_cell.length_a   1.000
_cell.length_b   1.000
_cell.length_c   1.000
_cell.angle_alpha   90.00
_cell.angle_beta   90.00
_cell.angle_gamma   90.00
#
_symmetry.space_group_name_H-M   'P 1'
#
loop_
_entity.id
_entity.type
_entity.pdbx_description
1 polymer ?
#
loop_
_entity_poly.entity_id
_entity_poly.type
_entity_poly.pdbx_seq_one_letter_code
_entity_poly.pdbx_strand_id
1 'polypeptide(L)'
;MKRKGKVEPSLVYDIARVAFTECNICHRCSLYCPFGLDITFIIGLVRRFCFLLGVVPQRMFEMNQAFMATLNQVWMSQSDYIDTLFWREEEGMYELKNLRMPMDIEGVEVIWYPLAAEPKAGVYHIDRIAKIFQVAGVKWTMVTMNDAWDSSNMPMFIRDFFTMQRIVKGLYDNAARLRAKKLVLTE
;
A
#
# COMPACT_ATOMS: atom_id res chain seq x y z
N MET A 1 -26.35 27.80 9.59
CA MET A 1 -26.48 26.81 8.49
C MET A 1 -27.95 26.64 8.09
N LYS A 2 -28.36 27.04 6.88
CA LYS A 2 -29.77 27.04 6.44
C LYS A 2 -30.43 25.66 6.36
N ARG A 3 -29.66 24.57 6.19
CA ARG A 3 -30.18 23.20 6.00
C ARG A 3 -30.18 22.31 7.25
N LYS A 4 -29.82 22.83 8.43
CA LYS A 4 -29.75 22.06 9.70
C LYS A 4 -29.01 20.70 9.58
N GLY A 5 -27.97 20.62 8.75
CA GLY A 5 -27.21 19.39 8.54
C GLY A 5 -27.84 18.37 7.58
N LYS A 6 -29.02 18.64 7.00
CA LYS A 6 -29.62 17.78 5.97
C LYS A 6 -28.89 17.93 4.64
N VAL A 7 -28.53 16.79 4.03
CA VAL A 7 -27.85 16.71 2.73
C VAL A 7 -28.67 15.82 1.79
N GLU A 8 -28.85 16.29 0.55
CA GLU A 8 -29.51 15.52 -0.51
C GLU A 8 -28.51 14.55 -1.16
N PRO A 9 -28.93 13.37 -1.65
CA PRO A 9 -28.03 12.42 -2.30
C PRO A 9 -27.25 13.00 -3.50
N SER A 10 -27.88 13.86 -4.30
CA SER A 10 -27.23 14.53 -5.44
C SER A 10 -26.05 15.41 -5.00
N LEU A 11 -26.20 16.12 -3.88
CA LEU A 11 -25.11 16.92 -3.33
C LEU A 11 -23.93 16.05 -2.88
N VAL A 12 -24.19 14.90 -2.26
CA VAL A 12 -23.13 13.97 -1.84
C VAL A 12 -22.39 13.40 -3.05
N TYR A 13 -23.13 13.07 -4.12
CA TYR A 13 -22.54 12.63 -5.39
C TYR A 13 -21.61 13.69 -5.99
N ASP A 14 -22.06 14.94 -6.06
CA ASP A 14 -21.24 16.05 -6.60
C ASP A 14 -19.98 16.29 -5.76
N ILE A 15 -20.11 16.24 -4.44
CA ILE A 15 -18.97 16.36 -3.51
C ILE A 15 -17.98 15.22 -3.75
N ALA A 16 -18.45 13.98 -3.86
CA ALA A 16 -17.59 12.83 -4.10
C ALA A 16 -16.89 12.95 -5.47
N ARG A 17 -17.61 13.31 -6.53
CA ARG A 17 -17.04 13.56 -7.87
C ARG A 17 -15.88 14.54 -7.77
N VAL A 18 -16.10 15.74 -7.23
CA VAL A 18 -15.05 16.77 -7.11
C VAL A 18 -13.89 16.27 -6.25
N ALA A 19 -14.18 15.74 -5.06
CA ALA A 19 -13.16 15.34 -4.11
C ALA A 19 -12.25 14.23 -4.64
N PHE A 20 -12.78 13.29 -5.43
CA PHE A 20 -12.04 12.15 -5.96
C PHE A 20 -11.43 12.38 -7.35
N THR A 21 -12.07 13.16 -8.23
CA THR A 21 -11.61 13.32 -9.63
C THR A 21 -10.84 14.60 -9.90
N GLU A 22 -11.08 15.68 -9.13
CA GLU A 22 -10.46 16.99 -9.41
C GLU A 22 -9.25 17.27 -8.50
N CYS A 23 -9.17 16.61 -7.34
CA CYS A 23 -8.05 16.76 -6.41
C CYS A 23 -7.24 15.46 -6.34
N ASN A 24 -5.92 15.54 -6.51
CA ASN A 24 -5.02 14.38 -6.36
C ASN A 24 -4.35 14.29 -4.98
N ILE A 25 -4.73 15.14 -4.01
CA ILE A 25 -4.09 15.20 -2.67
C ILE A 25 -2.56 15.44 -2.81
N CYS A 26 -2.15 16.27 -3.77
CA CYS A 26 -0.72 16.51 -4.05
C CYS A 26 -0.04 17.48 -3.07
N HIS A 27 -0.73 17.93 -2.03
CA HIS A 27 -0.26 18.89 -1.01
C HIS A 27 0.18 20.28 -1.50
N ARG A 28 0.19 20.56 -2.82
CA ARG A 28 0.59 21.87 -3.35
C ARG A 28 -0.25 23.02 -2.79
N CYS A 29 -1.56 22.86 -2.67
CA CYS A 29 -2.43 23.90 -2.12
C CYS A 29 -2.13 24.20 -0.64
N SER A 30 -1.80 23.19 0.16
CA SER A 30 -1.43 23.36 1.57
C SER A 30 -0.06 24.05 1.71
N LEU A 31 0.91 23.73 0.84
CA LEU A 31 2.25 24.33 0.86
C LEU A 31 2.24 25.84 0.55
N TYR A 32 1.37 26.28 -0.37
CA TYR A 32 1.30 27.67 -0.81
C TYR A 32 0.20 28.48 -0.10
N CYS A 33 -0.47 27.93 0.92
CA CYS A 33 -1.57 28.63 1.57
C CYS A 33 -1.05 29.81 2.43
N PRO A 34 -1.41 31.07 2.12
CA PRO A 34 -0.96 32.23 2.90
C PRO A 34 -1.58 32.28 4.31
N PHE A 35 -2.66 31.54 4.53
CA PHE A 35 -3.38 31.45 5.81
C PHE A 35 -2.96 30.25 6.66
N GLY A 36 -2.05 29.39 6.16
CA GLY A 36 -1.62 28.18 6.87
C GLY A 36 -2.70 27.09 6.95
N LEU A 37 -3.65 27.07 6.01
CA LEU A 37 -4.69 26.03 5.98
C LEU A 37 -4.17 24.77 5.30
N ASP A 38 -4.36 23.62 5.95
CA ASP A 38 -4.16 22.32 5.31
C ASP A 38 -5.40 21.91 4.52
N ILE A 39 -5.54 22.48 3.33
CA ILE A 39 -6.63 22.18 2.39
C ILE A 39 -6.64 20.69 2.04
N THR A 40 -5.46 20.08 1.92
CA THR A 40 -5.31 18.66 1.59
C THR A 40 -5.89 17.76 2.68
N PHE A 41 -5.66 18.10 3.95
CA PHE A 41 -6.30 17.42 5.07
C PHE A 41 -7.83 17.59 5.06
N ILE A 42 -8.33 18.81 4.79
CA ILE A 42 -9.76 19.08 4.70
C ILE A 42 -10.42 18.24 3.60
N ILE A 43 -9.84 18.20 2.40
CA ILE A 43 -10.33 17.35 1.30
C ILE A 43 -10.24 15.86 1.67
N GLY A 44 -9.20 15.45 2.39
CA GLY A 44 -9.10 14.11 2.96
C GLY A 44 -10.30 13.77 3.86
N LEU A 45 -10.69 14.67 4.77
CA LEU A 45 -11.87 14.48 5.61
C LEU A 45 -13.16 14.40 4.78
N VAL A 46 -13.28 15.20 3.72
CA VAL A 46 -14.42 15.10 2.80
C VAL A 46 -14.49 13.71 2.16
N ARG A 47 -13.36 13.19 1.65
CA ARG A 47 -13.30 11.82 1.12
C ARG A 47 -13.66 10.76 2.15
N ARG A 48 -13.27 10.95 3.41
CA ARG A 48 -13.67 10.06 4.51
C ARG A 48 -15.18 10.07 4.73
N PHE A 49 -15.83 11.23 4.72
CA PHE A 49 -17.29 11.29 4.84
C PHE A 49 -17.97 10.60 3.66
N CYS A 50 -17.48 10.79 2.44
CA CYS A 50 -17.96 10.08 1.26
C CYS A 50 -17.80 8.56 1.40
N PHE A 51 -16.66 8.08 1.90
CA PHE A 51 -16.43 6.67 2.21
C PHE A 51 -17.43 6.11 3.24
N LEU A 52 -17.65 6.81 4.35
CA LEU A 52 -18.62 6.40 5.37
C LEU A 52 -20.06 6.36 4.85
N LEU A 53 -20.38 7.20 3.86
CA LEU A 53 -21.67 7.22 3.17
C LEU A 53 -21.75 6.21 2.02
N GLY A 54 -20.66 5.49 1.71
CA GLY A 54 -20.59 4.52 0.61
C GLY A 54 -20.52 5.15 -0.79
N VAL A 55 -20.26 6.45 -0.91
CA VAL A 55 -20.19 7.17 -2.19
C VAL A 55 -18.73 7.38 -2.57
N VAL A 56 -18.12 6.37 -3.16
CA VAL A 56 -16.70 6.34 -3.53
C VAL A 56 -16.52 5.75 -4.94
N PRO A 57 -15.44 6.11 -5.65
CA PRO A 57 -15.11 5.47 -6.92
C PRO A 57 -14.97 3.96 -6.74
N GLN A 58 -15.64 3.19 -7.59
CA GLN A 58 -15.73 1.73 -7.48
C GLN A 58 -14.34 1.08 -7.33
N ARG A 59 -13.38 1.47 -8.18
CA ARG A 59 -12.03 0.88 -8.17
C ARG A 59 -11.30 1.09 -6.84
N MET A 60 -11.41 2.28 -6.24
CA MET A 60 -10.79 2.57 -4.95
C MET A 60 -11.46 1.78 -3.82
N PHE A 61 -12.77 1.60 -3.91
CA PHE A 61 -13.52 0.81 -2.94
C PHE A 61 -13.19 -0.68 -3.02
N GLU A 62 -13.02 -1.24 -4.21
CA GLU A 62 -12.58 -2.62 -4.41
C GLU A 62 -11.18 -2.87 -3.83
N MET A 63 -10.22 -1.97 -4.08
CA MET A 63 -8.88 -2.05 -3.48
C MET A 63 -8.94 -2.00 -1.95
N ASN A 64 -9.79 -1.14 -1.39
CA ASN A 64 -9.96 -1.07 0.07
C ASN A 64 -10.53 -2.38 0.63
N GLN A 65 -11.55 -2.94 -0.03
CA GLN A 65 -12.13 -4.22 0.38
C GLN A 65 -11.13 -5.37 0.30
N ALA A 66 -10.28 -5.39 -0.74
CA ALA A 66 -9.18 -6.35 -0.86
C ALA A 66 -8.25 -6.26 0.35
N PHE A 67 -7.82 -5.06 0.71
CA PHE A 67 -7.01 -4.83 1.91
C PHE A 67 -7.71 -5.23 3.21
N MET A 68 -9.00 -4.94 3.35
CA MET A 68 -9.77 -5.35 4.54
C MET A 68 -9.82 -6.87 4.69
N ALA A 69 -9.92 -7.60 3.58
CA ALA A 69 -10.04 -9.06 3.59
C ALA A 69 -8.68 -9.77 3.67
N THR A 70 -7.75 -9.43 2.78
CA THR A 70 -6.52 -10.19 2.52
C THR A 70 -5.23 -9.40 2.79
N LEU A 71 -5.33 -8.17 3.30
CA LEU A 71 -4.19 -7.28 3.55
C LEU A 71 -3.31 -6.98 2.32
N ASN A 72 -3.86 -7.17 1.11
CA ASN A 72 -3.22 -6.79 -0.15
C ASN A 72 -4.23 -6.20 -1.15
N GLN A 73 -3.76 -5.40 -2.10
CA GLN A 73 -4.62 -4.61 -2.99
C GLN A 73 -5.26 -5.41 -4.15
N VAL A 74 -4.82 -6.65 -4.42
CA VAL A 74 -5.17 -7.40 -5.65
C VAL A 74 -5.84 -8.76 -5.39
N TRP A 75 -6.34 -9.02 -4.18
CA TRP A 75 -6.94 -10.32 -3.81
C TRP A 75 -6.00 -11.51 -4.06
N MET A 76 -4.69 -11.30 -3.89
CA MET A 76 -3.70 -12.37 -4.03
C MET A 76 -3.76 -13.24 -2.78
N SER A 77 -3.80 -14.56 -2.98
CA SER A 77 -3.66 -15.51 -1.88
C SER A 77 -2.20 -15.58 -1.43
N GLN A 78 -1.97 -15.98 -0.19
CA GLN A 78 -0.63 -16.09 0.35
C GLN A 78 0.20 -17.17 -0.35
N SER A 79 -0.43 -18.27 -0.78
CA SER A 79 0.22 -19.31 -1.57
C SER A 79 0.66 -18.79 -2.94
N ASP A 80 -0.20 -18.06 -3.66
CA ASP A 80 0.16 -17.52 -4.97
C ASP A 80 1.35 -16.55 -4.87
N TYR A 81 1.40 -15.77 -3.79
CA TYR A 81 2.50 -14.86 -3.53
C TYR A 81 3.81 -15.64 -3.38
N ILE A 82 3.84 -16.64 -2.50
CA ILE A 82 5.00 -17.49 -2.25
C ILE A 82 5.45 -18.21 -3.54
N ASP A 83 4.50 -18.77 -4.30
CA ASP A 83 4.78 -19.46 -5.57
C ASP A 83 5.42 -18.51 -6.59
N THR A 84 4.94 -17.26 -6.66
CA THR A 84 5.52 -16.23 -7.52
C THR A 84 6.97 -15.94 -7.14
N LEU A 85 7.28 -15.87 -5.84
CA LEU A 85 8.64 -15.61 -5.37
C LEU A 85 9.59 -16.75 -5.75
N PHE A 86 9.18 -18.01 -5.58
CA PHE A 86 10.00 -19.15 -5.98
C PHE A 86 10.25 -19.17 -7.49
N TRP A 87 9.21 -18.95 -8.29
CA TRP A 87 9.36 -18.87 -9.74
C TRP A 87 10.30 -17.74 -10.17
N ARG A 88 10.23 -16.57 -9.52
CA ARG A 88 11.16 -15.45 -9.81
C ARG A 88 12.58 -15.70 -9.32
N GLU A 89 12.75 -16.43 -8.22
CA GLU A 89 14.08 -16.88 -7.77
C GLU A 89 14.73 -17.74 -8.85
N GLU A 90 14.01 -18.74 -9.37
CA GLU A 90 14.48 -19.63 -10.44
C GLU A 90 14.80 -18.87 -11.73
N GLU A 91 13.91 -17.99 -12.19
CA GLU A 91 14.16 -17.22 -13.42
C GLU A 91 15.35 -16.26 -13.27
N GLY A 92 15.49 -15.63 -12.11
CA GLY A 92 16.59 -14.71 -11.86
C GLY A 92 17.95 -15.43 -11.77
N MET A 93 17.99 -16.72 -11.43
CA MET A 93 19.22 -17.52 -11.41
C MET A 93 19.85 -17.71 -12.81
N TYR A 94 19.06 -17.62 -13.89
CA TYR A 94 19.61 -17.67 -15.26
C TYR A 94 20.53 -16.47 -15.57
N GLU A 95 20.28 -15.32 -14.93
CA GLU A 95 21.05 -14.10 -15.13
C GLU A 95 22.14 -13.92 -14.06
N LEU A 96 21.85 -14.25 -12.79
CA LEU A 96 22.78 -14.12 -11.67
C LEU A 96 22.85 -15.43 -10.89
N LYS A 97 24.00 -16.10 -10.93
CA LYS A 97 24.20 -17.37 -10.20
C LYS A 97 23.93 -17.20 -8.71
N ASN A 98 23.31 -18.22 -8.13
CA ASN A 98 22.99 -18.31 -6.70
C ASN A 98 22.07 -17.19 -6.18
N LEU A 99 21.22 -16.62 -7.06
CA LEU A 99 20.17 -15.71 -6.63
C LEU A 99 19.22 -16.39 -5.65
N ARG A 100 18.95 -15.75 -4.52
CA ARG A 100 18.01 -16.22 -3.50
C ARG A 100 17.06 -15.09 -3.12
N MET A 101 15.82 -15.47 -2.83
CA MET A 101 14.76 -14.62 -2.28
C MET A 101 14.51 -15.03 -0.83
N PRO A 102 15.29 -14.50 0.13
CA PRO A 102 15.15 -14.84 1.54
C PRO A 102 13.78 -14.45 2.09
N MET A 103 13.08 -15.39 2.72
CA MET A 103 11.77 -15.18 3.33
C MET A 103 11.86 -15.37 4.85
N ASP A 104 11.29 -14.41 5.60
CA ASP A 104 11.17 -14.42 7.06
C ASP A 104 12.46 -14.72 7.85
N ILE A 105 13.62 -14.25 7.35
CA ILE A 105 14.90 -14.41 8.04
C ILE A 105 15.04 -13.36 9.17
N GLU A 106 15.34 -13.82 10.38
CA GLU A 106 15.60 -12.93 11.53
C GLU A 106 16.99 -12.28 11.50
N GLY A 107 17.09 -11.09 12.12
CA GLY A 107 18.33 -10.36 12.29
C GLY A 107 18.92 -9.87 10.97
N VAL A 108 18.07 -9.46 10.04
CA VAL A 108 18.44 -8.90 8.73
C VAL A 108 18.67 -7.39 8.83
N GLU A 109 19.39 -6.83 7.86
CA GLU A 109 19.52 -5.37 7.76
C GLU A 109 18.24 -4.74 7.20
N VAL A 110 17.69 -5.35 6.15
CA VAL A 110 16.57 -4.82 5.38
C VAL A 110 15.43 -5.82 5.31
N ILE A 111 14.20 -5.36 5.54
CA ILE A 111 13.02 -6.01 4.99
C ILE A 111 12.58 -5.20 3.77
N TRP A 112 12.35 -5.90 2.66
CA TRP A 112 11.72 -5.30 1.50
C TRP A 112 10.26 -5.73 1.42
N TYR A 113 9.38 -4.75 1.26
CA TYR A 113 7.94 -4.95 1.09
C TYR A 113 7.54 -4.53 -0.33
N PRO A 114 7.08 -5.47 -1.16
CA PRO A 114 6.60 -5.12 -2.49
C PRO A 114 5.24 -4.43 -2.46
N LEU A 115 4.86 -3.81 -3.57
CA LEU A 115 3.48 -3.47 -3.89
C LEU A 115 2.82 -4.72 -4.47
N ALA A 116 1.59 -5.07 -4.09
CA ALA A 116 0.97 -6.30 -4.62
C ALA A 116 0.77 -6.35 -6.15
N ALA A 117 0.88 -5.22 -6.86
CA ALA A 117 0.97 -5.21 -8.32
C ALA A 117 2.25 -5.88 -8.86
N GLU A 118 3.36 -5.85 -8.10
CA GLU A 118 4.64 -6.45 -8.47
C GLU A 118 4.52 -7.98 -8.56
N PRO A 119 4.15 -8.74 -7.50
CA PRO A 119 3.97 -10.18 -7.64
C PRO A 119 2.77 -10.58 -8.51
N LYS A 120 1.80 -9.69 -8.77
CA LYS A 120 0.67 -10.02 -9.63
C LYS A 120 0.92 -9.83 -11.12
N ALA A 121 1.63 -8.77 -11.51
CA ALA A 121 1.81 -8.37 -12.90
C ALA A 121 3.23 -7.88 -13.21
N GLY A 122 3.87 -7.17 -12.27
CA GLY A 122 5.22 -6.63 -12.38
C GLY A 122 6.32 -7.56 -11.86
N VAL A 123 6.18 -8.86 -12.09
CA VAL A 123 6.96 -9.91 -11.39
C VAL A 123 8.49 -9.78 -11.57
N TYR A 124 8.92 -9.16 -12.67
CA TYR A 124 10.31 -8.87 -12.97
C TYR A 124 10.96 -7.82 -12.04
N HIS A 125 10.17 -7.06 -11.27
CA HIS A 125 10.72 -6.15 -10.27
C HIS A 125 11.35 -6.90 -9.10
N ILE A 126 10.79 -8.07 -8.75
CA ILE A 126 11.18 -8.87 -7.59
C ILE A 126 12.60 -9.41 -7.75
N ASP A 127 12.91 -10.04 -8.90
CA ASP A 127 14.27 -10.57 -9.15
C ASP A 127 15.29 -9.46 -9.38
N ARG A 128 14.89 -8.30 -9.93
CA ARG A 128 15.78 -7.14 -10.07
C ARG A 128 16.21 -6.59 -8.71
N ILE A 129 15.27 -6.43 -7.77
CA ILE A 129 15.59 -6.03 -6.40
C ILE A 129 16.47 -7.09 -5.72
N ALA A 130 16.14 -8.38 -5.88
CA ALA A 130 16.96 -9.45 -5.35
C ALA A 130 18.41 -9.42 -5.87
N LYS A 131 18.60 -9.19 -7.18
CA LYS A 131 19.92 -9.05 -7.81
C LYS A 131 20.68 -7.85 -7.24
N ILE A 132 20.01 -6.71 -7.06
CA ILE A 132 20.61 -5.51 -6.45
C ILE A 132 21.10 -5.81 -5.04
N PHE A 133 20.26 -6.41 -4.19
CA PHE A 133 20.66 -6.73 -2.82
C PHE A 133 21.78 -7.76 -2.75
N GLN A 134 21.79 -8.77 -3.63
CA GLN A 134 22.87 -9.75 -3.69
C GLN A 134 24.20 -9.10 -4.09
N VAL A 135 24.21 -8.28 -5.15
CA VAL A 135 25.43 -7.58 -5.60
C VAL A 135 25.92 -6.58 -4.54
N ALA A 136 25.00 -5.92 -3.84
CA ALA A 136 25.33 -5.01 -2.74
C ALA A 136 25.75 -5.73 -1.44
N GLY A 137 25.62 -7.06 -1.36
CA GLY A 137 25.93 -7.82 -0.14
C GLY A 137 25.02 -7.50 1.05
N VAL A 138 23.81 -6.98 0.79
CA VAL A 138 22.86 -6.60 1.84
C VAL A 138 22.19 -7.86 2.37
N LYS A 139 22.18 -8.05 3.70
CA LYS A 139 21.38 -9.10 4.34
C LYS A 139 19.92 -8.64 4.39
N TRP A 140 19.08 -9.21 3.53
CA TRP A 140 17.68 -8.80 3.37
C TRP A 140 16.70 -9.97 3.53
N THR A 141 15.41 -9.66 3.64
CA THR A 141 14.33 -10.65 3.58
C THR A 141 13.01 -10.02 3.12
N MET A 142 12.10 -10.84 2.59
CA MET A 142 10.69 -10.52 2.42
C MET A 142 9.87 -11.21 3.50
N VAL A 143 8.63 -10.75 3.67
CA VAL A 143 7.72 -11.31 4.66
C VAL A 143 6.68 -12.16 3.96
N THR A 144 6.51 -13.40 4.44
CA THR A 144 5.42 -14.28 4.00
C THR A 144 4.47 -14.63 5.13
N MET A 145 4.73 -14.17 6.35
CA MET A 145 3.88 -14.41 7.50
C MET A 145 2.84 -13.30 7.71
N ASN A 146 1.65 -13.68 8.20
CA ASN A 146 0.54 -12.78 8.58
C ASN A 146 -0.06 -11.92 7.44
N ASP A 147 0.16 -12.28 6.18
CA ASP A 147 -0.35 -11.65 4.95
C ASP A 147 -0.07 -10.13 4.79
N ALA A 148 0.67 -9.53 5.73
CA ALA A 148 1.01 -8.12 5.76
C ALA A 148 2.34 -7.86 5.04
N TRP A 149 2.37 -8.16 3.75
CA TRP A 149 3.53 -7.96 2.87
C TRP A 149 3.35 -6.81 1.86
N ASP A 150 2.11 -6.45 1.53
CA ASP A 150 1.80 -5.38 0.57
C ASP A 150 1.93 -4.00 1.22
N SER A 151 2.82 -3.17 0.68
CA SER A 151 3.08 -1.82 1.17
C SER A 151 2.21 -0.72 0.54
N SER A 152 1.38 -1.04 -0.45
CA SER A 152 0.72 -0.03 -1.30
C SER A 152 -0.31 0.86 -0.58
N ASN A 153 -0.91 0.38 0.51
CA ASN A 153 -1.80 1.15 1.40
C ASN A 153 -2.85 2.03 0.68
N MET A 154 -3.45 1.52 -0.41
CA MET A 154 -4.53 2.18 -1.16
C MET A 154 -5.70 2.73 -0.31
N PRO A 155 -6.07 2.15 0.86
CA PRO A 155 -7.04 2.72 1.79
C PRO A 155 -6.78 4.20 2.17
N MET A 156 -5.54 4.66 2.06
CA MET A 156 -5.18 6.06 2.33
C MET A 156 -5.92 7.08 1.45
N PHE A 157 -6.26 6.71 0.21
CA PHE A 157 -6.88 7.63 -0.74
C PHE A 157 -8.35 7.92 -0.45
N ILE A 158 -9.04 6.97 0.20
CA ILE A 158 -10.42 7.13 0.68
C ILE A 158 -10.50 7.42 2.19
N ARG A 159 -9.34 7.47 2.87
CA ARG A 159 -9.18 7.76 4.30
C ARG A 159 -9.91 6.75 5.21
N ASP A 160 -9.82 5.47 4.86
CA ASP A 160 -10.20 4.38 5.77
C ASP A 160 -9.11 4.15 6.81
N PHE A 161 -9.16 4.93 7.89
CA PHE A 161 -8.16 4.89 8.95
C PHE A 161 -7.97 3.53 9.60
N PHE A 162 -9.02 2.72 9.70
CA PHE A 162 -8.91 1.41 10.35
C PHE A 162 -8.02 0.47 9.53
N THR A 163 -8.33 0.36 8.23
CA THR A 163 -7.59 -0.51 7.32
C THR A 163 -6.17 -0.01 7.11
N MET A 164 -5.97 1.31 6.97
CA MET A 164 -4.64 1.92 6.91
C MET A 164 -3.78 1.57 8.12
N GLN A 165 -4.33 1.73 9.34
CA GLN A 165 -3.61 1.42 10.57
C GLN A 165 -3.26 -0.07 10.66
N ARG A 166 -4.18 -0.95 10.25
CA ARG A 166 -3.94 -2.40 10.25
C ARG A 166 -2.79 -2.79 9.34
N ILE A 167 -2.74 -2.24 8.12
CA ILE A 167 -1.65 -2.50 7.16
C ILE A 167 -0.32 -2.03 7.73
N VAL A 168 -0.24 -0.75 8.11
CA VAL A 168 1.01 -0.17 8.63
C VAL A 168 1.47 -0.90 9.88
N LYS A 169 0.57 -1.19 10.81
CA LYS A 169 0.88 -1.98 12.01
C LYS A 169 1.45 -3.34 11.64
N GLY A 170 0.87 -4.05 10.68
CA GLY A 170 1.40 -5.34 10.21
C GLY A 170 2.83 -5.25 9.70
N LEU A 171 3.15 -4.23 8.90
CA LEU A 171 4.52 -3.99 8.40
C LEU A 171 5.51 -3.75 9.55
N TYR A 172 5.13 -2.96 10.55
CA TYR A 172 5.98 -2.68 11.72
C TYR A 172 6.09 -3.88 12.68
N ASP A 173 5.01 -4.62 12.90
CA ASP A 173 5.00 -5.83 13.74
C ASP A 173 5.93 -6.91 13.14
N ASN A 174 5.92 -7.07 11.81
CA ASN A 174 6.84 -7.94 11.10
C ASN A 174 8.30 -7.44 11.20
N ALA A 175 8.53 -6.13 11.11
CA ALA A 175 9.84 -5.54 11.31
C ALA A 175 10.41 -5.82 12.70
N ALA A 176 9.58 -5.65 13.73
CA ALA A 176 9.93 -5.90 15.12
C ALA A 176 10.23 -7.39 15.36
N ARG A 177 9.38 -8.29 14.85
CA ARG A 177 9.56 -9.75 14.94
C ARG A 177 10.87 -10.20 14.31
N LEU A 178 11.14 -9.78 13.08
CA LEU A 178 12.34 -10.15 12.34
C LEU A 178 13.59 -9.37 12.77
N ARG A 179 13.45 -8.41 13.69
CA ARG A 179 14.54 -7.55 14.21
C ARG A 179 15.30 -6.83 13.10
N ALA A 180 14.58 -6.38 12.08
CA ALA A 180 15.16 -5.68 10.95
C ALA A 180 15.56 -4.25 11.33
N LYS A 181 16.65 -3.76 10.73
CA LYS A 181 17.12 -2.39 10.98
C LYS A 181 16.42 -1.34 10.10
N LYS A 182 16.00 -1.74 8.90
CA LYS A 182 15.43 -0.85 7.88
C LYS A 182 14.25 -1.52 7.18
N LEU A 183 13.24 -0.72 6.88
CA LEU A 183 12.14 -1.07 6.00
C LEU A 183 12.36 -0.38 4.66
N VAL A 184 12.33 -1.15 3.58
CA VAL A 184 12.42 -0.63 2.21
C VAL A 184 11.09 -0.94 1.52
N LEU A 185 10.48 0.10 0.97
CA LEU A 185 9.17 0.07 0.35
C LEU A 185 9.36 0.46 -1.12
N THR A 186 8.57 -0.13 -2.02
CA THR A 186 8.47 0.33 -3.40
C THR A 186 7.37 1.39 -3.49
N GLU A 187 7.60 2.49 -4.23
CA GLU A 187 6.61 3.51 -4.57
C GLU A 187 6.31 3.50 -6.07
#